data_AF-A0A942NUY0-F1
#
_entry.id   AF-A0A942NUY0-F1
#
_cell.length_a   1.000
_cell.length_b   1.000
_cell.length_c   1.000
_cell.angle_alpha   90.00
_cell.angle_beta   90.00
_cell.angle_gamma   90.00
#
_symmetry.space_group_name_H-M   'P 1'
#
loop_
_entity.id
_entity.type
_entity.pdbx_description
1 polymer ?
#
loop_
_entity_poly.entity_id
_entity_poly.type
_entity_poly.pdbx_seq_one_letter_code
_entity_poly.pdbx_strand_id
1 'polypeptide(L)'
;MDPYIVILTALVIFVLPATIYLIMQSFLKANHKLLESFERQMQLLTEEKNAERQKEGLKIILPLRLQASERLVLFLERMQPSLLLSRHLPLCVNADDLTKSILSSIREEFEHNLSQQLFISDTAWQMTKTAREEVIQLVHMARTTLPEDASAADLAKKMLLGEVKVIDHAIKKLREDLNKFG
;
A
#
# COMPACT_ATOMS: atom_id res chain seq x y z
N MET A 1 80.00 43.84 6.99
CA MET A 1 78.56 43.69 7.26
C MET A 1 78.42 43.47 8.76
N ASP A 2 77.67 44.32 9.45
CA ASP A 2 77.44 44.11 10.89
C ASP A 2 76.71 42.79 11.13
N PRO A 3 77.16 41.96 12.09
CA PRO A 3 76.56 40.65 12.36
C PRO A 3 75.08 40.77 12.75
N TYR A 4 74.69 41.88 13.37
CA TYR A 4 73.29 42.19 13.71
C TYR A 4 72.39 42.39 12.49
N ILE A 5 72.91 43.00 11.41
CA ILE A 5 72.13 43.21 10.18
C ILE A 5 71.89 41.87 9.47
N VAL A 6 72.90 40.99 9.46
CA VAL A 6 72.78 39.65 8.86
C VAL A 6 71.78 38.78 9.62
N ILE A 7 71.77 38.85 10.95
CA ILE A 7 70.80 38.12 11.79
C ILE A 7 69.39 38.68 11.59
N LEU A 8 69.24 40.01 11.54
CA LEU A 8 67.95 40.67 11.34
C LEU A 8 67.33 40.34 9.98
N THR A 9 68.13 40.36 8.90
CA THR A 9 67.63 40.01 7.56
C THR A 9 67.25 38.54 7.47
N ALA A 10 68.06 37.63 8.04
CA ALA A 10 67.72 36.22 8.12
C ALA A 10 66.41 35.99 8.89
N LEU A 11 66.24 36.65 10.04
CA LEU A 11 65.02 36.55 10.86
C LEU A 11 63.78 37.01 10.09
N VAL A 12 63.87 38.12 9.36
CA VAL A 12 62.77 38.62 8.51
C VAL A 12 62.43 37.64 7.39
N ILE A 13 63.44 37.07 6.72
CA ILE A 13 63.26 36.12 5.61
C ILE A 13 62.59 34.82 6.08
N PHE A 14 62.82 34.35 7.30
CA PHE A 14 62.18 33.12 7.80
C PHE A 14 60.83 33.38 8.48
N VAL A 15 60.71 34.44 9.29
CA VAL A 15 59.50 34.73 10.07
C VAL A 15 58.36 35.23 9.20
N LEU A 16 58.63 36.11 8.22
CA LEU A 16 57.55 36.65 7.37
C LEU A 16 56.84 35.55 6.56
N PRO A 17 57.53 34.67 5.80
CA PRO A 17 56.86 33.59 5.08
C PRO A 17 56.15 32.61 6.01
N ALA A 18 56.72 32.33 7.19
CA ALA A 18 56.09 31.46 8.18
C ALA A 18 54.76 32.05 8.69
N THR A 19 54.73 33.35 9.00
CA THR A 19 53.49 34.03 9.43
C THR A 19 52.46 34.10 8.31
N ILE A 20 52.87 34.43 7.08
CA ILE A 20 51.99 34.41 5.90
C ILE A 20 51.42 33.01 5.68
N TYR A 21 52.24 31.97 5.81
CA TYR A 21 51.80 30.58 5.68
C TYR A 21 50.76 30.21 6.75
N LEU A 22 50.98 30.59 8.01
CA LEU A 22 50.02 30.32 9.09
C LEU A 22 48.69 31.07 8.87
N ILE A 23 48.75 32.34 8.46
CA ILE A 23 47.55 33.12 8.11
C ILE A 23 46.81 32.46 6.95
N MET A 24 47.52 32.12 5.88
CA MET A 24 46.94 31.43 4.72
C MET A 24 46.29 30.11 5.12
N GLN A 25 46.94 29.31 5.97
CA GLN A 25 46.38 28.05 6.47
C GLN A 25 45.12 28.27 7.30
N SER A 26 45.10 29.29 8.16
CA SER A 26 43.93 29.65 8.97
C SER A 26 42.74 30.07 8.09
N PHE A 27 43.00 30.86 7.04
CA PHE A 27 42.01 31.30 6.07
C PHE A 27 41.44 30.13 5.26
N LEU A 28 42.30 29.25 4.75
CA LEU A 28 41.88 28.05 4.03
C LEU A 28 41.02 27.12 4.89
N LYS A 29 41.42 26.90 6.15
CA LYS A 29 40.61 26.11 7.11
C LYS A 29 39.26 26.76 7.40
N ALA A 30 39.20 28.08 7.55
CA ALA A 30 37.95 28.80 7.78
C ALA A 30 37.01 28.67 6.58
N ASN A 31 37.51 28.88 5.35
CA ASN A 31 36.73 28.72 4.13
C ASN A 31 36.27 27.28 3.91
N HIS A 32 37.12 26.30 4.19
CA HIS A 32 36.75 24.89 4.07
C HIS A 32 35.62 24.52 5.05
N LYS A 33 35.69 24.96 6.30
CA LYS A 33 34.61 24.76 7.28
C LYS A 33 33.31 25.45 6.85
N LEU A 34 33.41 26.66 6.28
CA LEU A 34 32.24 27.38 5.78
C LEU A 34 31.57 26.61 4.62
N LEU A 35 32.36 26.15 3.66
CA LEU A 35 31.88 25.33 2.54
C LEU A 35 31.21 24.04 3.05
N GLU A 36 31.85 23.33 3.98
CA GLU A 36 31.28 22.13 4.57
C GLU A 36 29.96 22.41 5.31
N SER A 37 29.86 23.54 6.02
CA SER A 37 28.61 23.94 6.69
C SER A 37 27.49 24.24 5.70
N PHE A 38 27.82 24.87 4.58
CA PHE A 38 26.88 25.16 3.49
C PHE A 38 26.42 23.87 2.80
N GLU A 39 27.34 22.95 2.52
CA GLU A 39 27.02 21.62 1.95
C GLU A 39 26.07 20.84 2.87
N ARG A 40 26.33 20.82 4.19
CA ARG A 40 25.44 20.19 5.17
C ARG A 40 24.05 20.82 5.18
N GLN A 41 23.95 22.15 5.13
CA GLN A 41 22.65 22.83 5.05
C GLN A 41 21.90 22.47 3.76
N MET A 42 22.60 22.42 2.63
CA MET A 42 22.00 22.02 1.35
C MET A 42 21.54 20.55 1.36
N GLN A 43 22.27 19.66 2.03
CA GLN A 43 21.86 18.27 2.22
C GLN A 43 20.58 18.18 3.06
N LEU A 44 20.53 18.85 4.21
CA LEU A 44 19.35 18.87 5.08
C LEU A 44 18.10 19.40 4.35
N LEU A 45 18.22 20.52 3.62
CA LEU A 45 17.13 21.07 2.82
C LEU A 45 16.66 20.09 1.73
N THR A 46 17.57 19.34 1.13
CA THR A 46 17.24 18.34 0.11
C THR A 46 16.52 17.14 0.74
N GLU A 47 16.97 16.68 1.91
CA GLU A 47 16.32 15.62 2.67
C GLU A 47 14.92 16.02 3.13
N GLU A 48 14.75 17.22 3.70
CA GLU A 48 13.45 17.76 4.11
C GLU A 48 12.49 17.84 2.92
N LYS A 49 12.94 18.41 1.79
CA LYS A 49 12.12 18.50 0.58
C LYS A 49 11.74 17.13 0.01
N ASN A 50 12.65 16.15 0.08
CA ASN A 50 12.35 14.78 -0.35
C ASN A 50 11.34 14.12 0.60
N ALA A 51 11.48 14.32 1.91
CA ALA A 51 10.52 13.84 2.91
C ALA A 51 9.13 14.49 2.73
N GLU A 52 9.07 15.78 2.42
CA GLU A 52 7.83 16.49 2.09
C GLU A 52 7.16 15.92 0.84
N ARG A 53 7.90 15.74 -0.25
CA ARG A 53 7.38 15.10 -1.48
C ARG A 53 6.85 13.70 -1.23
N GLN A 54 7.54 12.90 -0.42
CA GLN A 54 7.07 11.58 -0.01
C GLN A 54 5.76 11.69 0.78
N LYS A 55 5.69 12.60 1.76
CA LYS A 55 4.46 12.84 2.54
C LYS A 55 3.30 13.31 1.65
N GLU A 56 3.57 14.17 0.67
CA GLU A 56 2.56 14.62 -0.31
C GLU A 56 2.07 13.45 -1.17
N GLY A 57 2.97 12.61 -1.66
CA GLY A 57 2.61 11.38 -2.38
C GLY A 57 1.73 10.44 -1.55
N LEU A 58 2.06 10.27 -0.26
CA LEU A 58 1.26 9.47 0.66
C LEU A 58 -0.14 10.09 0.90
N LYS A 59 -0.26 11.42 1.01
CA LYS A 59 -1.58 12.09 1.14
C LYS A 59 -2.50 11.82 -0.04
N ILE A 60 -1.96 11.59 -1.23
CA ILE A 60 -2.74 11.27 -2.43
C ILE A 60 -3.09 9.78 -2.47
N ILE A 61 -2.14 8.89 -2.14
CA ILE A 61 -2.30 7.44 -2.29
C ILE A 61 -3.11 6.83 -1.14
N LEU A 62 -2.96 7.31 0.09
CA LEU A 62 -3.63 6.73 1.26
C LEU A 62 -5.17 6.72 1.14
N PRO A 63 -5.83 7.81 0.71
CA PRO A 63 -7.28 7.79 0.47
C PRO A 63 -7.70 6.73 -0.56
N LEU A 64 -6.91 6.54 -1.62
CA LEU A 64 -7.19 5.54 -2.66
C LEU A 64 -7.08 4.11 -2.10
N ARG A 65 -6.09 3.84 -1.24
CA ARG A 65 -5.95 2.54 -0.55
C ARG A 65 -7.10 2.26 0.42
N LEU A 66 -7.53 3.28 1.17
CA LEU A 66 -8.68 3.19 2.06
C LEU A 66 -9.95 2.87 1.26
N GLN A 67 -10.21 3.65 0.21
CA GLN A 67 -11.39 3.47 -0.65
C GLN A 67 -11.39 2.08 -1.33
N ALA A 68 -10.24 1.62 -1.83
CA ALA A 68 -10.12 0.29 -2.42
C ALA A 68 -10.44 -0.81 -1.42
N SER A 69 -9.93 -0.69 -0.19
CA SER A 69 -10.18 -1.65 0.87
C SER A 69 -11.65 -1.66 1.30
N GLU A 70 -12.29 -0.50 1.46
CA GLU A 70 -13.73 -0.39 1.74
C GLU A 70 -14.57 -1.09 0.68
N ARG A 71 -14.27 -0.84 -0.61
CA ARG A 71 -14.97 -1.48 -1.73
C ARG A 71 -14.82 -2.99 -1.73
N LEU A 72 -13.62 -3.50 -1.45
CA LEU A 72 -13.38 -4.94 -1.39
C LEU A 72 -14.00 -5.60 -0.17
N VAL A 73 -14.03 -4.91 0.98
CA VAL A 73 -14.78 -5.39 2.16
C VAL A 73 -16.27 -5.48 1.82
N LEU A 74 -16.86 -4.45 1.20
CA LEU A 74 -18.26 -4.48 0.78
C LEU A 74 -18.57 -5.61 -0.21
N PHE A 75 -17.67 -5.83 -1.18
CA PHE A 75 -17.77 -6.96 -2.11
C PHE A 75 -17.76 -8.32 -1.38
N LEU A 76 -16.82 -8.50 -0.45
CA LEU A 76 -16.70 -9.73 0.35
C LEU A 76 -17.94 -9.96 1.24
N GLU A 77 -18.43 -8.93 1.92
CA GLU A 77 -19.67 -8.98 2.70
C GLU A 77 -20.85 -9.38 1.80
N ARG A 78 -20.99 -8.75 0.63
CA ARG A 78 -22.08 -9.06 -0.32
C ARG A 78 -22.00 -10.47 -0.92
N MET A 79 -20.85 -11.11 -0.91
CA MET A 79 -20.72 -12.51 -1.33
C MET A 79 -21.12 -13.50 -0.23
N GLN A 80 -21.46 -13.05 0.98
CA GLN A 80 -21.99 -13.94 2.01
C GLN A 80 -23.24 -14.66 1.47
N PRO A 81 -23.33 -16.01 1.61
CA PRO A 81 -24.45 -16.79 1.09
C PRO A 81 -25.82 -16.26 1.54
N SER A 82 -25.93 -15.84 2.81
CA SER A 82 -27.14 -15.24 3.37
C SER A 82 -27.57 -13.96 2.62
N LEU A 83 -26.63 -13.06 2.32
CA LEU A 83 -26.88 -11.79 1.63
C LEU A 83 -27.09 -11.94 0.12
N LEU A 84 -26.52 -12.98 -0.48
CA LEU A 84 -26.84 -13.36 -1.87
C LEU A 84 -28.27 -13.89 -1.94
N LEU A 85 -28.63 -14.85 -1.08
CA LEU A 85 -29.96 -15.44 -1.06
C LEU A 85 -31.05 -14.40 -0.78
N SER A 86 -30.82 -13.47 0.17
CA SER A 86 -31.81 -12.42 0.46
C SER A 86 -32.11 -11.52 -0.74
N ARG A 87 -31.15 -11.30 -1.63
CA ARG A 87 -31.30 -10.48 -2.84
C ARG A 87 -31.91 -11.24 -4.01
N HIS A 88 -31.50 -12.49 -4.21
CA HIS A 88 -31.83 -13.24 -5.43
C HIS A 88 -33.01 -14.20 -5.27
N LEU A 89 -33.22 -14.78 -4.08
CA LEU A 89 -34.28 -15.78 -3.86
C LEU A 89 -35.69 -15.28 -4.21
N PRO A 90 -36.11 -14.04 -3.87
CA PRO A 90 -37.45 -13.56 -4.21
C PRO A 90 -37.70 -13.39 -5.72
N LEU A 91 -36.64 -13.37 -6.53
CA LEU A 91 -36.69 -13.11 -7.97
C LEU A 91 -36.68 -14.40 -8.80
N CYS A 92 -36.53 -15.56 -8.16
CA CYS A 92 -36.30 -16.83 -8.85
C CYS A 92 -37.26 -17.91 -8.35
N VAL A 93 -37.74 -18.73 -9.28
CA VAL A 93 -38.71 -19.80 -8.99
C VAL A 93 -38.02 -21.16 -8.84
N ASN A 94 -37.11 -21.49 -9.76
CA ASN A 94 -36.37 -22.76 -9.77
C ASN A 94 -34.89 -22.54 -9.38
N ALA A 95 -34.20 -23.65 -9.09
CA ALA A 95 -32.80 -23.65 -8.67
C ALA A 95 -31.84 -23.14 -9.77
N ASP A 96 -32.15 -23.37 -11.05
CA ASP A 96 -31.30 -22.95 -12.17
C ASP A 96 -31.28 -21.44 -12.35
N ASP A 97 -32.45 -20.80 -12.27
CA ASP A 97 -32.59 -19.36 -12.37
C ASP A 97 -31.89 -18.67 -11.21
N LEU A 98 -32.04 -19.19 -9.98
CA LEU A 98 -31.34 -18.67 -8.81
C LEU A 98 -29.82 -18.80 -8.94
N THR A 99 -29.34 -19.96 -9.42
CA THR A 99 -27.91 -20.20 -9.67
C THR A 99 -27.36 -19.19 -10.67
N LYS A 100 -28.01 -19.02 -11.83
CA LYS A 100 -27.58 -18.07 -12.86
C LYS A 100 -27.58 -16.63 -12.34
N SER A 101 -28.62 -16.25 -11.59
CA SER A 101 -28.76 -14.90 -11.03
C SER A 101 -27.62 -14.56 -10.06
N ILE A 102 -27.31 -15.47 -9.13
CA ILE A 102 -26.21 -15.30 -8.17
C ILE A 102 -24.86 -15.22 -8.89
N LEU A 103 -24.58 -16.16 -9.81
CA LEU A 103 -23.30 -16.20 -10.51
C LEU A 103 -23.08 -14.96 -11.39
N SER A 104 -24.13 -14.45 -12.05
CA SER A 104 -24.05 -13.18 -12.81
C SER A 104 -23.71 -12.03 -11.89
N SER A 105 -24.42 -11.91 -10.75
CA SER A 105 -24.17 -10.82 -9.80
C SER A 105 -22.76 -10.86 -9.20
N ILE A 106 -22.23 -12.04 -8.88
CA ILE A 106 -20.85 -12.19 -8.39
C ILE A 106 -19.84 -11.73 -9.46
N ARG A 107 -20.06 -12.11 -10.73
CA ARG A 107 -19.18 -11.72 -11.83
C ARG A 107 -19.18 -10.21 -12.02
N GLU A 108 -20.35 -9.60 -12.15
CA GLU A 108 -20.49 -8.16 -12.35
C GLU A 108 -19.85 -7.37 -11.21
N GLU A 109 -20.12 -7.76 -9.95
CA GLU A 109 -19.56 -7.08 -8.79
C GLU A 109 -18.03 -7.23 -8.72
N PHE A 110 -17.49 -8.38 -9.11
CA PHE A 110 -16.05 -8.59 -9.20
C PHE A 110 -15.42 -7.71 -10.29
N GLU A 111 -16.03 -7.63 -11.48
CA GLU A 111 -15.55 -6.79 -12.59
C GLU A 111 -15.55 -5.31 -12.20
N HIS A 112 -16.58 -4.84 -11.49
CA HIS A 112 -16.64 -3.48 -10.95
C HIS A 112 -15.58 -3.16 -9.88
N ASN A 113 -14.99 -4.18 -9.25
CA ASN A 113 -13.96 -4.02 -8.22
C ASN A 113 -12.56 -4.46 -8.69
N LEU A 114 -12.42 -4.91 -9.94
CA LEU A 114 -11.16 -5.44 -10.46
C LEU A 114 -10.02 -4.42 -10.42
N SER A 115 -10.30 -3.15 -10.64
CA SER A 115 -9.30 -2.08 -10.61
C SER A 115 -8.75 -1.80 -9.21
N GLN A 116 -9.46 -2.21 -8.16
CA GLN A 116 -9.04 -1.99 -6.77
C GLN A 116 -7.80 -2.80 -6.39
N GLN A 117 -7.46 -3.85 -7.16
CA GLN A 117 -6.26 -4.67 -6.95
C GLN A 117 -4.96 -3.85 -6.97
N LEU A 118 -4.95 -2.69 -7.63
CA LEU A 118 -3.78 -1.80 -7.72
C LEU A 118 -3.41 -1.15 -6.37
N PHE A 119 -4.35 -1.11 -5.43
CA PHE A 119 -4.23 -0.33 -4.19
C PHE A 119 -4.20 -1.19 -2.93
N ILE A 120 -4.18 -2.51 -3.06
CA ILE A 120 -4.11 -3.46 -1.94
C ILE A 120 -2.91 -4.39 -2.09
N SER A 121 -2.61 -5.17 -1.04
CA SER A 121 -1.53 -6.15 -1.12
C SER A 121 -1.91 -7.32 -2.02
N ASP A 122 -0.91 -7.92 -2.69
CA ASP A 122 -1.10 -9.13 -3.48
C ASP A 122 -1.73 -10.25 -2.65
N THR A 123 -1.33 -10.40 -1.38
CA THR A 123 -1.89 -11.40 -0.48
C THR A 123 -3.38 -11.18 -0.24
N ALA A 124 -3.81 -9.95 0.09
CA ALA A 124 -5.21 -9.62 0.28
C ALA A 124 -6.03 -9.85 -1.01
N TRP A 125 -5.43 -9.53 -2.16
CA TRP A 125 -6.07 -9.74 -3.45
C TRP A 125 -6.26 -11.22 -3.78
N GLN A 126 -5.24 -12.06 -3.55
CA GLN A 126 -5.38 -13.51 -3.73
C GLN A 126 -6.46 -14.08 -2.82
N MET A 127 -6.49 -13.69 -1.53
CA MET A 127 -7.53 -14.14 -0.60
C MET A 127 -8.93 -13.73 -1.05
N THR A 128 -9.08 -12.52 -1.60
CA THR A 128 -10.35 -12.04 -2.17
C THR A 128 -10.81 -12.91 -3.34
N LYS A 129 -9.90 -13.26 -4.26
CA LYS A 129 -10.20 -14.16 -5.38
C LYS A 129 -10.55 -15.57 -4.92
N THR A 130 -9.84 -16.10 -3.92
CA THR A 130 -10.13 -17.41 -3.33
C THR A 130 -11.51 -17.41 -2.68
N ALA A 131 -11.86 -16.39 -1.89
CA ALA A 131 -13.18 -16.28 -1.28
C ALA A 131 -14.31 -16.29 -2.33
N ARG A 132 -14.13 -15.53 -3.42
CA ARG A 132 -15.07 -15.54 -4.56
C ARG A 132 -15.21 -16.93 -5.17
N GLU A 133 -14.09 -17.60 -5.43
CA GLU A 133 -14.08 -18.93 -6.03
C GLU A 133 -14.80 -19.96 -5.15
N GLU A 134 -14.58 -19.92 -3.84
CA GLU A 134 -15.28 -20.81 -2.90
C GLU A 134 -16.79 -20.57 -2.86
N VAL A 135 -17.25 -19.32 -2.94
CA VAL A 135 -18.68 -19.02 -3.03
C VAL A 135 -19.28 -19.57 -4.32
N ILE A 136 -18.58 -19.40 -5.45
CA ILE A 136 -18.99 -19.97 -6.75
C ILE A 136 -19.08 -21.50 -6.66
N GLN A 137 -18.08 -22.14 -6.06
CA GLN A 137 -18.06 -23.59 -5.85
C GLN A 137 -19.20 -24.04 -4.94
N LEU A 138 -19.48 -23.32 -3.86
CA LEU A 138 -20.62 -23.61 -2.97
C LEU A 138 -21.94 -23.60 -3.75
N VAL A 139 -22.16 -22.58 -4.58
CA VAL A 139 -23.38 -22.48 -5.41
C VAL A 139 -23.49 -23.67 -6.36
N HIS A 140 -22.40 -24.01 -7.07
CA HIS A 140 -22.39 -25.15 -7.98
C HIS A 140 -22.63 -26.47 -7.26
N MET A 141 -21.93 -26.73 -6.16
CA MET A 141 -22.11 -27.95 -5.37
C MET A 141 -23.53 -28.08 -4.82
N ALA A 142 -24.11 -26.98 -4.34
CA ALA A 142 -25.50 -26.96 -3.88
C ALA A 142 -26.44 -27.35 -5.03
N ARG A 143 -26.23 -26.81 -6.23
CA ARG A 143 -27.06 -27.10 -7.41
C ARG A 143 -26.92 -28.54 -7.90
N THR A 144 -25.71 -29.09 -7.98
CA THR A 144 -25.44 -30.44 -8.50
C THR A 144 -26.04 -31.54 -7.61
N THR A 145 -26.23 -31.27 -6.32
CA THR A 145 -26.86 -32.24 -5.39
C THR A 145 -28.38 -32.26 -5.45
N LEU A 146 -29.00 -31.40 -6.25
CA LEU A 146 -30.45 -31.26 -6.36
C LEU A 146 -30.95 -31.79 -7.72
N PRO A 147 -32.18 -32.32 -7.79
CA PRO A 147 -32.79 -32.74 -9.05
C PRO A 147 -33.04 -31.56 -10.00
N GLU A 148 -33.33 -31.83 -11.27
CA GLU A 148 -33.51 -30.79 -12.30
C GLU A 148 -34.69 -29.85 -11.98
N ASP A 149 -35.75 -30.37 -11.38
CA ASP A 149 -37.00 -29.67 -11.02
C ASP A 149 -36.96 -28.99 -9.64
N ALA A 150 -35.81 -28.97 -8.97
CA ALA A 150 -35.66 -28.39 -7.65
C ALA A 150 -36.03 -26.90 -7.61
N SER A 151 -36.67 -26.49 -6.51
CA SER A 151 -37.07 -25.10 -6.31
C SER A 151 -35.90 -24.22 -5.92
N ALA A 152 -36.05 -22.90 -6.09
CA ALA A 152 -35.08 -21.93 -5.60
C ALA A 152 -34.86 -22.04 -4.07
N ALA A 153 -35.92 -22.42 -3.33
CA ALA A 153 -35.86 -22.61 -1.88
C ALA A 153 -35.00 -23.84 -1.49
N ASP A 154 -35.04 -24.91 -2.28
CA ASP A 154 -34.20 -26.10 -2.04
C ASP A 154 -32.71 -25.77 -2.18
N LEU A 155 -32.36 -24.98 -3.21
CA LEU A 155 -30.99 -24.48 -3.39
C LEU A 155 -30.56 -23.58 -2.23
N ALA A 156 -31.43 -22.64 -1.84
CA ALA A 156 -31.16 -21.73 -0.72
C ALA A 156 -30.86 -22.49 0.57
N LYS A 157 -31.68 -23.50 0.89
CA LYS A 157 -31.49 -24.36 2.06
C LYS A 157 -30.15 -25.09 1.98
N LYS A 158 -29.77 -25.61 0.81
CA LYS A 158 -28.50 -26.32 0.63
C LYS A 158 -27.29 -25.39 0.77
N MET A 159 -27.37 -24.17 0.23
CA MET A 159 -26.31 -23.17 0.36
C MET A 159 -26.09 -22.72 1.81
N LEU A 160 -27.16 -22.55 2.60
CA LEU A 160 -27.06 -22.16 4.01
C LEU A 160 -26.40 -23.22 4.90
N LEU A 161 -26.39 -24.48 4.47
CA LEU A 161 -25.67 -25.55 5.17
C LEU A 161 -24.16 -25.52 4.89
N GLY A 162 -23.72 -24.79 3.85
CA GLY A 162 -22.31 -24.62 3.54
C GLY A 162 -21.70 -23.45 4.33
N GLU A 163 -20.57 -23.71 4.99
CA GLU A 163 -19.78 -22.66 5.65
C GLU A 163 -18.75 -22.08 4.68
N VAL A 164 -18.67 -20.74 4.58
CA VAL A 164 -17.63 -20.03 3.80
C VAL A 164 -16.82 -19.15 4.76
N LYS A 165 -15.79 -19.73 5.39
CA LYS A 165 -14.93 -19.01 6.35
C LYS A 165 -13.87 -18.13 5.69
N VAL A 166 -13.60 -18.33 4.41
CA VAL A 166 -12.53 -17.61 3.70
C VAL A 166 -12.87 -16.15 3.44
N ILE A 167 -14.17 -15.80 3.38
CA ILE A 167 -14.63 -14.40 3.36
C ILE A 167 -14.10 -13.65 4.58
N ASP A 168 -14.33 -14.17 5.78
CA ASP A 168 -13.90 -13.53 7.03
C ASP A 168 -12.38 -13.38 7.10
N HIS A 169 -11.64 -14.39 6.65
CA HIS A 169 -10.19 -14.32 6.57
C HIS A 169 -9.70 -13.23 5.60
N ALA A 170 -10.34 -13.10 4.43
CA ALA A 170 -10.01 -12.05 3.47
C ALA A 170 -10.30 -10.65 4.01
N ILE A 171 -11.44 -10.46 4.67
CA ILE A 171 -11.80 -9.19 5.34
C ILE A 171 -10.80 -8.86 6.45
N LYS A 172 -10.45 -9.85 7.29
CA LYS A 172 -9.43 -9.68 8.33
C LYS A 172 -8.10 -9.24 7.73
N LYS A 173 -7.67 -9.87 6.64
CA LYS A 173 -6.42 -9.51 5.95
C LYS A 173 -6.43 -8.08 5.43
N LEU A 174 -7.54 -7.63 4.82
CA LEU A 174 -7.70 -6.25 4.37
C LEU A 174 -7.59 -5.26 5.54
N ARG A 175 -8.20 -5.56 6.69
CA ARG A 175 -8.10 -4.74 7.91
C ARG A 175 -6.67 -4.68 8.46
N GLU A 176 -5.96 -5.81 8.47
CA GLU A 176 -4.56 -5.86 8.90
C GLU A 176 -3.65 -5.01 8.00
N ASP A 177 -3.87 -5.03 6.70
CA ASP A 177 -3.07 -4.24 5.77
C ASP A 177 -3.37 -2.74 5.90
N LEU A 178 -4.63 -2.36 6.13
CA LEU A 178 -4.99 -0.97 6.45
C LEU A 178 -4.29 -0.46 7.71
N ASN A 179 -4.25 -1.27 8.77
CA ASN A 179 -3.59 -0.89 10.03
C ASN A 179 -2.07 -0.74 9.91
N LYS A 180 -1.44 -1.25 8.83
CA LYS A 180 -0.01 -1.03 8.57
C LYS A 180 0.26 0.29 7.84
N PHE A 181 -0.77 0.90 7.25
CA PHE A 181 -0.65 2.16 6.52
C PHE A 181 -0.97 3.39 7.37
N GLY A 182 -1.66 3.22 8.50
CA GLY A 182 -1.87 4.25 9.54
C GLY A 182 -0.77 4.22 10.59
#